data_AF-A0A7L3UUQ7-F1
#
_entry.id   AF-A0A7L3UUQ7-F1
#
_cell.length_a   1.000
_cell.length_b   1.000
_cell.length_c   1.000
_cell.angle_alpha   90.00
_cell.angle_beta   90.00
_cell.angle_gamma   90.00
#
_symmetry.space_group_name_H-M   'P 1'
#
loop_
_entity.id
_entity.type
_entity.pdbx_description
1 polymer ?
#
loop_
_entity_poly.entity_id
_entity_poly.type
_entity_poly.pdbx_seq_one_letter_code
_entity_poly.pdbx_strand_id
1 'polypeptide(L)'
;RRSILKGVRFTCPLARRCPVTKAKRRQCQACRLQKCLDVGMRRDMIMSEEALRRRRELRGQRGQPGGQRGHEGLTAEQQELIALLIGAHQRTFDSSFSQFMHCWVSGDTPVPNGTLLSPNGTPCPQTGPPPAVRLLSLSPREEALPDVLSLLPQFADLSTFMIQQVIKFAKEIPVFR
;
A
#
# COMPACT_ATOMS: atom_id res chain seq x y z
N ARG A 1 -6.96 -16.36 -17.86
CA ARG A 1 -8.27 -16.91 -17.45
C ARG A 1 -8.35 -18.36 -17.92
N ARG A 2 -8.52 -19.37 -17.04
CA ARG A 2 -8.68 -20.77 -17.45
C ARG A 2 -9.77 -21.43 -16.62
N SER A 3 -10.97 -21.32 -17.13
CA SER A 3 -12.12 -22.08 -16.66
C SER A 3 -12.13 -23.39 -17.45
N ILE A 4 -12.04 -24.52 -16.76
CA ILE A 4 -12.24 -25.84 -17.35
C ILE A 4 -13.72 -26.16 -17.19
N LEU A 5 -14.40 -26.57 -18.26
CA LEU A 5 -15.78 -27.04 -18.18
C LEU A 5 -15.80 -28.38 -17.44
N LYS A 6 -16.80 -28.59 -16.58
CA LYS A 6 -16.98 -29.87 -15.87
C LYS A 6 -17.19 -30.98 -16.91
N GLY A 7 -16.48 -32.09 -16.78
CA GLY A 7 -16.59 -33.25 -17.69
C GLY A 7 -15.57 -33.30 -18.84
N VAL A 8 -14.77 -32.25 -19.06
CA VAL A 8 -13.74 -32.28 -20.11
C VAL A 8 -12.60 -33.23 -19.71
N ARG A 9 -12.37 -34.26 -20.54
CA ARG A 9 -11.23 -35.19 -20.41
C ARG A 9 -10.12 -34.76 -21.36
N PHE A 10 -8.97 -34.40 -20.80
CA PHE A 10 -7.78 -34.10 -21.59
C PHE A 10 -6.95 -35.37 -21.79
N THR A 11 -6.53 -35.63 -23.03
CA THR A 11 -5.62 -36.72 -23.37
C THR A 11 -4.20 -36.18 -23.53
N CYS A 12 -3.22 -36.92 -23.02
CA CYS A 12 -1.81 -36.59 -23.25
C CYS A 12 -1.40 -37.17 -24.61
N PRO A 13 -0.72 -36.40 -25.49
CA PRO A 13 -0.23 -36.91 -26.77
C PRO A 13 1.04 -37.79 -26.62
N LEU A 14 1.66 -37.74 -25.44
CA LEU A 14 2.84 -38.53 -25.08
C LEU A 14 2.41 -39.52 -23.96
N ALA A 15 3.28 -39.79 -23.00
CA ALA A 15 3.05 -40.79 -21.95
C ALA A 15 2.59 -40.21 -20.59
N ARG A 16 1.69 -39.21 -20.57
CA ARG A 16 1.22 -38.52 -19.33
C ARG A 16 2.32 -37.95 -18.40
N ARG A 17 3.57 -37.86 -18.87
CA ARG A 17 4.74 -37.38 -18.11
C ARG A 17 5.37 -36.11 -18.72
N CYS A 18 4.56 -35.26 -19.35
CA CYS A 18 5.09 -34.05 -19.98
C CYS A 18 5.64 -33.07 -18.93
N PRO A 19 6.84 -32.51 -19.11
CA PRO A 19 7.41 -31.53 -18.20
C PRO A 19 6.62 -30.20 -18.23
N VAL A 20 5.98 -29.84 -17.12
CA VAL A 20 5.19 -28.61 -16.98
C VAL A 20 6.05 -27.46 -16.46
N THR A 21 6.70 -26.74 -17.37
CA THR A 21 7.53 -25.54 -17.10
C THR A 21 6.84 -24.23 -17.52
N LYS A 22 7.38 -23.06 -17.13
CA LYS A 22 6.81 -21.74 -17.49
C LYS A 22 6.59 -21.58 -18.99
N ALA A 23 7.55 -22.02 -19.80
CA ALA A 23 7.51 -21.96 -21.26
C ALA A 23 6.57 -23.01 -21.88
N LYS A 24 6.63 -24.26 -21.41
CA LYS A 24 5.97 -25.41 -22.08
C LYS A 24 4.63 -25.84 -21.45
N ARG A 25 4.18 -25.20 -20.36
CA ARG A 25 2.92 -25.56 -19.66
C ARG A 25 1.64 -25.51 -20.50
N ARG A 26 1.65 -24.90 -21.69
CA ARG A 26 0.48 -24.86 -22.59
C ARG A 26 0.41 -26.05 -23.55
N GLN A 27 1.49 -26.82 -23.70
CA GLN A 27 1.63 -27.89 -24.69
C GLN A 27 0.82 -29.14 -24.35
N CYS A 28 0.65 -29.45 -23.07
CA CYS A 28 -0.14 -30.61 -22.64
C CYS A 28 -1.13 -30.23 -21.54
N GLN A 29 -2.42 -30.15 -21.91
CA GLN A 29 -3.50 -29.79 -20.99
C GLN A 29 -3.72 -30.89 -19.94
N ALA A 30 -3.54 -32.16 -20.31
CA ALA A 30 -3.67 -33.32 -19.42
C ALA A 30 -2.64 -33.32 -18.29
N CYS A 31 -1.35 -33.24 -18.62
CA CYS A 31 -0.28 -33.24 -17.61
C CYS A 31 -0.32 -31.98 -16.74
N ARG A 32 -0.74 -30.85 -17.32
CA ARG A 32 -0.91 -29.62 -16.55
C ARG A 32 -2.07 -29.73 -15.56
N LEU A 33 -3.21 -30.27 -15.97
CA LEU A 33 -4.33 -30.49 -15.07
C LEU A 33 -3.95 -31.47 -13.96
N GLN A 34 -3.30 -32.59 -14.30
CA GLN A 34 -2.84 -33.57 -13.33
C GLN A 34 -1.94 -32.93 -12.26
N LYS A 35 -0.89 -32.19 -12.68
CA LYS A 35 -0.01 -31.47 -11.74
C LYS A 35 -0.77 -30.48 -10.84
N CYS A 36 -1.81 -29.81 -11.35
CA CYS A 36 -2.65 -28.93 -10.53
C CYS A 36 -3.40 -29.71 -9.44
N LEU A 37 -3.91 -30.90 -9.76
CA LEU A 37 -4.57 -31.76 -8.79
C LEU A 37 -3.57 -32.34 -7.77
N ASP A 38 -2.37 -32.72 -8.24
CA ASP A 38 -1.31 -33.27 -7.38
C ASP A 38 -0.83 -32.27 -6.33
N VAL A 39 -0.84 -30.96 -6.63
CA VAL A 39 -0.55 -29.89 -5.64
C VAL A 39 -1.76 -29.52 -4.77
N GLY A 40 -2.86 -30.30 -4.83
CA GLY A 40 -4.03 -30.13 -3.96
C GLY A 40 -5.11 -29.19 -4.50
N MET A 41 -5.10 -28.80 -5.79
CA MET A 41 -6.22 -28.03 -6.33
C MET A 41 -7.49 -28.89 -6.40
N ARG A 42 -8.54 -28.40 -5.75
CA ARG A 42 -9.85 -29.04 -5.65
C ARG A 42 -10.65 -28.96 -6.95
N ARG A 43 -11.09 -30.11 -7.48
CA ARG A 43 -11.87 -30.22 -8.73
C ARG A 43 -13.25 -29.57 -8.62
N ASP A 44 -13.82 -29.66 -7.42
CA ASP A 44 -15.12 -29.10 -7.01
C ASP A 44 -15.10 -27.58 -6.90
N MET A 45 -13.92 -26.95 -6.74
CA MET A 45 -13.74 -25.49 -6.74
C MET A 45 -13.63 -24.89 -8.15
N ILE A 46 -13.76 -25.72 -9.19
CA ILE A 46 -13.91 -25.25 -10.57
C ILE A 46 -15.35 -24.78 -10.77
N MET A 47 -15.52 -23.47 -11.03
CA MET A 47 -16.85 -22.87 -11.26
C MET A 47 -17.66 -23.67 -12.29
N SER A 48 -18.94 -23.91 -11.99
CA SER A 48 -19.86 -24.54 -12.94
C SER A 48 -19.99 -23.70 -14.22
N GLU A 49 -20.42 -24.36 -15.29
CA GLU A 49 -20.72 -23.68 -16.56
C GLU A 49 -21.76 -22.57 -16.37
N GLU A 50 -22.81 -22.84 -15.58
CA GLU A 50 -23.83 -21.86 -15.19
C GLU A 50 -23.24 -20.64 -14.48
N ALA A 51 -22.35 -20.86 -13.50
CA ALA A 51 -21.73 -19.77 -12.76
C ALA A 51 -20.76 -18.96 -13.62
N LEU A 52 -20.10 -19.60 -14.60
CA LEU A 52 -19.30 -18.93 -15.62
C LEU A 52 -20.16 -18.13 -16.59
N ARG A 53 -21.32 -18.67 -17.00
CA ARG A 53 -22.29 -18.00 -17.86
C ARG A 53 -22.84 -16.75 -17.17
N ARG A 54 -23.30 -16.88 -15.92
CA ARG A 54 -23.75 -15.75 -15.08
C ARG A 54 -22.66 -14.69 -14.92
N ARG A 55 -21.41 -15.09 -14.70
CA ARG A 55 -20.26 -14.16 -14.63
C ARG A 55 -19.97 -13.48 -15.98
N ARG A 56 -20.20 -14.14 -17.12
CA ARG A 56 -20.06 -13.54 -18.46
C ARG A 56 -21.21 -12.57 -18.72
N GLU A 57 -22.44 -12.92 -18.37
CA GLU A 57 -23.62 -12.06 -18.46
C GLU A 57 -23.46 -10.77 -17.63
N LEU A 58 -23.04 -10.89 -16.36
CA LEU A 58 -22.74 -9.74 -15.49
C LEU A 58 -21.61 -8.86 -16.03
N ARG A 59 -20.66 -9.43 -16.79
CA ARG A 59 -19.59 -8.66 -17.45
C ARG A 59 -20.03 -8.02 -18.76
N GLY A 60 -20.88 -8.69 -19.52
CA GLY A 60 -21.49 -8.15 -20.75
C GLY A 60 -22.40 -6.97 -20.44
N GLN A 61 -23.19 -7.04 -19.38
CA GLN A 61 -24.01 -5.93 -18.89
C GLN A 61 -23.16 -4.73 -18.41
N ARG A 62 -21.93 -4.97 -17.96
CA ARG A 62 -20.96 -3.91 -17.59
C ARG A 62 -20.09 -3.43 -18.76
N GLY A 63 -20.22 -4.02 -19.94
CA GLY A 63 -19.39 -3.75 -21.11
C GLY A 63 -20.06 -2.90 -22.20
N GLN A 64 -21.27 -2.39 -21.97
CA GLN A 64 -21.84 -1.35 -22.81
C GLN A 64 -21.26 0.02 -22.41
N PRO A 65 -20.61 0.77 -23.33
CA PRO A 65 -20.18 2.14 -23.08
C PRO A 65 -21.39 3.07 -23.15
N GLY A 66 -22.27 2.99 -22.14
CA GLY A 66 -23.52 3.74 -22.12
C GLY A 66 -24.57 3.28 -21.11
N GLY A 67 -24.31 2.20 -20.36
CA GLY A 67 -25.10 1.90 -19.17
C GLY A 67 -24.76 2.91 -18.08
N GLN A 68 -25.46 4.04 -18.06
CA GLN A 68 -25.57 4.90 -16.88
C GLN A 68 -25.99 3.99 -15.73
N ARG A 69 -25.02 3.52 -14.94
CA ARG A 69 -25.30 3.42 -13.51
C ARG A 69 -25.73 4.83 -13.18
N GLY A 70 -26.94 5.00 -12.67
CA GLY A 70 -27.28 6.18 -11.94
C GLY A 70 -26.21 6.33 -10.87
N HIS A 71 -25.16 7.07 -11.18
CA HIS A 71 -24.44 7.80 -10.17
C HIS A 71 -25.43 8.89 -9.85
N GLU A 72 -26.36 8.60 -8.93
CA GLU A 72 -26.91 9.67 -8.12
C GLU A 72 -25.67 10.45 -7.68
N GLY A 73 -25.55 11.67 -8.19
CA GLY A 73 -24.46 12.56 -7.81
C GLY A 73 -24.35 12.56 -6.30
N LEU A 74 -23.15 12.84 -5.78
CA LEU A 74 -23.03 13.09 -4.35
C LEU A 74 -24.10 14.11 -3.97
N THR A 75 -24.92 13.77 -2.98
CA THR A 75 -25.90 14.72 -2.44
C THR A 75 -25.18 15.98 -2.00
N ALA A 76 -25.87 17.12 -1.97
CA ALA A 76 -25.27 18.38 -1.53
C ALA A 76 -24.62 18.22 -0.13
N GLU A 77 -25.29 17.50 0.76
CA GLU A 77 -24.78 17.17 2.10
C GLU A 77 -23.50 16.33 2.06
N GLN A 78 -23.44 15.29 1.21
CA GLN A 78 -22.22 14.49 1.04
C GLN A 78 -21.08 15.33 0.47
N GLN A 79 -21.37 16.22 -0.49
CA GLN A 79 -20.37 17.08 -1.10
C GLN A 79 -19.82 18.11 -0.10
N GLU A 80 -20.67 18.64 0.77
CA GLU A 80 -20.31 19.55 1.86
C GLU A 80 -19.46 18.82 2.92
N LEU A 81 -19.86 17.62 3.33
CA LEU A 81 -19.07 16.80 4.26
C LEU A 81 -17.68 16.51 3.70
N ILE A 82 -17.58 16.15 2.42
CA ILE A 82 -16.28 15.92 1.76
C ILE A 82 -15.45 17.20 1.76
N ALA A 83 -16.03 18.35 1.43
CA ALA A 83 -15.31 19.63 1.45
C ALA A 83 -14.82 19.99 2.86
N LEU A 84 -15.63 19.74 3.88
CA LEU A 84 -15.27 19.94 5.29
C LEU A 84 -14.08 19.06 5.70
N LEU A 85 -14.14 17.76 5.38
CA LEU A 85 -13.06 16.82 5.71
C LEU A 85 -11.75 17.19 4.99
N ILE A 86 -11.82 17.55 3.71
CA ILE A 86 -10.64 17.99 2.95
C ILE A 86 -10.06 19.27 3.57
N GLY A 87 -10.89 20.25 3.88
CA GLY A 87 -10.45 21.51 4.49
C GLY A 87 -9.82 21.29 5.88
N ALA A 88 -10.44 20.46 6.72
CA ALA A 88 -9.89 20.10 8.02
C ALA A 88 -8.52 19.41 7.89
N HIS A 89 -8.38 18.49 6.93
CA HIS A 89 -7.12 17.79 6.68
C HIS A 89 -6.02 18.76 6.24
N GLN A 90 -6.29 19.65 5.27
CA GLN A 90 -5.31 20.62 4.78
C GLN A 90 -4.81 21.60 5.85
N ARG A 91 -5.64 21.92 6.85
CA ARG A 91 -5.25 22.81 7.97
C ARG A 91 -4.44 22.12 9.06
N THR A 92 -4.64 20.81 9.25
CA THR A 92 -4.08 20.08 10.39
C THR A 92 -2.97 19.11 10.00
N PHE A 93 -2.88 18.75 8.73
CA PHE A 93 -1.87 17.84 8.22
C PHE A 93 -0.89 18.57 7.31
N ASP A 94 0.36 18.66 7.75
CA ASP A 94 1.47 19.13 6.94
C ASP A 94 2.20 17.94 6.31
N SER A 95 1.96 17.69 5.03
CA SER A 95 2.62 16.61 4.28
C SER A 95 4.14 16.80 4.13
N SER A 96 4.65 18.02 4.33
CA SER A 96 6.08 18.33 4.29
C SER A 96 6.79 18.10 5.62
N PHE A 97 6.05 17.83 6.70
CA PHE A 97 6.56 17.67 8.06
C PHE A 97 7.43 18.85 8.55
N SER A 98 7.23 20.05 7.99
CA SER A 98 8.04 21.24 8.29
C SER A 98 8.00 21.60 9.78
N GLN A 99 6.82 21.56 10.39
CA GLN A 99 6.64 21.87 11.82
C GLN A 99 7.33 20.84 12.73
N PHE A 100 7.30 19.56 12.31
CA PHE A 100 8.00 18.51 13.05
C PHE A 100 9.51 18.70 12.93
N MET A 101 10.03 18.90 11.72
CA MET A 101 11.46 19.12 11.51
C MET A 101 11.98 20.36 12.25
N HIS A 102 11.20 21.43 12.36
CA HIS A 102 11.63 22.62 13.10
C HIS A 102 11.77 22.36 14.61
N CYS A 103 10.92 21.50 15.18
CA CYS A 103 11.03 21.06 16.58
C CYS A 103 12.27 20.17 16.81
N TRP A 104 12.73 19.47 15.77
CA TRP A 104 13.94 18.65 15.79
C TRP A 104 15.22 19.47 15.56
N VAL A 105 15.17 20.48 14.69
CA VAL A 105 16.30 21.38 14.43
C VAL A 105 16.56 22.33 15.60
N SER A 106 15.51 22.65 16.38
CA SER A 106 15.63 23.45 17.61
C SER A 106 15.86 22.62 18.88
N GLY A 107 15.90 21.28 18.78
CA GLY A 107 16.25 20.40 19.88
C GLY A 107 17.75 20.20 19.94
N ASP A 108 18.39 20.93 20.86
CA ASP A 108 19.80 20.79 21.18
C ASP A 108 20.21 19.32 21.31
N THR A 109 21.20 18.89 20.54
CA THR A 109 22.01 17.73 20.92
C THR A 109 22.59 18.03 22.31
N PRO A 110 22.43 17.15 23.31
CA PRO A 110 23.27 17.24 24.49
C PRO A 110 24.69 16.88 24.03
N VAL A 111 25.51 17.91 23.80
CA VAL A 111 26.95 17.76 23.63
C VAL A 111 27.48 17.40 25.02
N PRO A 112 28.04 16.20 25.25
CA PRO A 112 28.77 15.98 26.47
C PRO A 112 30.09 16.75 26.32
N ASN A 113 30.28 17.70 27.25
CA ASN A 113 31.47 18.53 27.46
C ASN A 113 31.70 19.69 26.47
N GLY A 114 31.16 20.84 26.86
CA GLY A 114 31.91 22.08 27.10
C GLY A 114 32.75 22.64 25.96
N THR A 115 32.30 23.75 25.37
CA THR A 115 33.00 25.05 25.36
C THR A 115 32.03 26.09 24.78
N LEU A 116 31.77 27.17 25.54
CA LEU A 116 31.03 28.34 25.07
C LEU A 116 31.91 29.17 24.14
N LEU A 117 31.40 29.57 22.97
CA LEU A 117 31.70 30.85 22.33
C LEU A 117 30.56 31.19 21.36
N SER A 118 30.22 32.48 21.36
CA SER A 118 28.91 33.03 21.02
C SER A 118 28.93 33.72 19.64
N PRO A 119 28.03 34.68 19.34
CA PRO A 119 27.03 34.64 18.31
C PRO A 119 27.46 35.42 17.05
N ASN A 120 27.17 34.91 15.85
CA ASN A 120 27.02 35.81 14.70
C ASN A 120 26.22 35.13 13.58
N GLY A 121 25.18 35.83 13.15
CA GLY A 121 24.27 35.38 12.13
C GLY A 121 24.90 35.39 10.74
N THR A 122 24.72 34.28 10.03
CA THR A 122 24.65 34.23 8.56
C THR A 122 23.73 33.07 8.18
N PRO A 123 22.64 33.26 7.42
CA PRO A 123 21.88 32.16 6.86
C PRO A 123 22.68 31.59 5.68
N CYS A 124 23.23 30.38 5.82
CA CYS A 124 23.82 29.68 4.66
C CYS A 124 22.69 29.12 3.76
N PRO A 125 22.69 29.42 2.45
CA PRO A 125 21.77 28.81 1.51
C PRO A 125 22.33 27.44 1.12
N GLN A 126 21.67 26.36 1.52
CA GLN A 126 21.97 25.04 0.98
C GLN A 126 20.73 24.48 0.30
N THR A 127 20.66 24.79 -0.99
CA THR A 127 19.91 24.09 -2.02
C THR A 127 20.34 22.62 -2.01
N GLY A 128 19.55 21.79 -1.34
CA GLY A 128 19.70 20.33 -1.35
C GLY A 128 18.33 19.68 -1.18
N PRO A 129 18.03 18.57 -1.88
CA PRO A 129 16.72 17.92 -1.77
C PRO A 129 16.52 17.38 -0.34
N PRO A 130 15.25 17.29 0.13
CA PRO A 130 14.95 16.90 1.51
C PRO A 130 15.38 15.45 1.79
N PRO A 131 15.72 15.08 3.05
CA PRO A 131 16.03 13.71 3.43
C PRO A 131 14.74 12.91 3.61
N ALA A 132 13.86 12.91 2.60
CA ALA A 132 12.95 11.80 2.44
C ALA A 132 13.78 10.65 1.85
N VAL A 133 13.64 9.45 2.43
CA VAL A 133 14.22 8.17 1.98
C VAL A 133 15.74 7.99 2.08
N ARG A 134 16.28 8.04 3.30
CA ARG A 134 17.36 7.09 3.68
C ARG A 134 16.77 5.77 4.19
N LEU A 135 15.78 5.24 3.49
CA LEU A 135 15.35 3.86 3.66
C LEU A 135 16.42 2.93 3.05
N LEU A 136 17.17 2.29 3.95
CA LEU A 136 17.72 0.94 3.80
C LEU A 136 18.75 0.73 2.66
N SER A 137 19.93 1.35 2.79
CA SER A 137 21.14 0.74 2.23
C SER A 137 21.79 -0.11 3.32
N LEU A 138 21.28 -1.34 3.51
CA LEU A 138 21.97 -2.37 4.31
C LEU A 138 23.20 -2.84 3.51
N SER A 139 24.34 -2.21 3.75
CA SER A 139 25.63 -2.81 3.41
C SER A 139 25.88 -3.97 4.38
N PRO A 140 26.17 -5.19 3.90
CA PRO A 140 26.47 -6.30 4.79
C PRO A 140 27.90 -6.11 5.30
N ARG A 141 28.06 -5.67 6.55
CA ARG A 141 29.32 -5.78 7.26
C ARG A 141 29.06 -6.23 8.69
N GLU A 142 29.78 -7.26 9.06
CA GLU A 142 29.61 -8.15 10.21
C GLU A 142 29.55 -7.49 11.60
N GLU A 143 28.88 -8.22 12.50
CA GLU A 143 29.16 -8.32 13.94
C GLU A 143 28.96 -7.07 14.82
N ALA A 144 27.71 -6.64 14.94
CA ALA A 144 27.11 -6.18 16.20
C ALA A 144 25.59 -6.15 15.98
N LEU A 145 24.82 -6.82 16.85
CA LEU A 145 23.35 -6.77 16.82
C LEU A 145 22.93 -5.28 16.81
N PRO A 146 22.34 -4.75 15.73
CA PRO A 146 21.91 -3.36 15.72
C PRO A 146 20.86 -3.22 16.81
N ASP A 147 21.11 -2.34 17.77
CA ASP A 147 20.20 -2.07 18.89
C ASP A 147 18.84 -1.69 18.33
N VAL A 148 17.93 -2.66 18.27
CA VAL A 148 16.62 -2.58 17.60
C VAL A 148 15.78 -1.46 18.22
N LEU A 149 16.11 -1.06 19.45
CA LEU A 149 15.39 -0.07 20.24
C LEU A 149 15.92 1.35 20.06
N SER A 150 17.08 1.53 19.42
CA SER A 150 17.71 2.85 19.21
C SER A 150 16.84 3.82 18.40
N LEU A 151 15.94 3.31 17.56
CA LEU A 151 15.00 4.12 16.78
C LEU A 151 13.69 4.43 17.51
N LEU A 152 13.43 3.79 18.66
CA LEU A 152 12.17 3.95 19.37
C LEU A 152 11.89 5.37 19.87
N PRO A 153 12.87 6.13 20.41
CA PRO A 153 12.61 7.51 20.82
C PRO A 153 12.14 8.38 19.65
N GLN A 154 12.81 8.27 18.49
CA GLN A 154 12.46 9.03 17.29
C GLN A 154 11.08 8.64 16.74
N PHE A 155 10.78 7.34 16.76
CA PHE A 155 9.47 6.83 16.40
C PHE A 155 8.38 7.32 17.36
N ALA A 156 8.66 7.32 18.68
CA ALA A 156 7.73 7.80 19.70
C ALA A 156 7.40 9.28 19.49
N ASP A 157 8.40 10.12 19.22
CA ASP A 157 8.21 11.54 18.94
C ASP A 157 7.38 11.78 17.66
N LEU A 158 7.71 11.07 16.57
CA LEU A 158 6.94 11.15 15.33
C LEU A 158 5.49 10.67 15.54
N SER A 159 5.31 9.56 16.24
CA SER A 159 3.98 9.02 16.52
C SER A 159 3.16 9.98 17.37
N THR A 160 3.77 10.61 18.38
CA THR A 160 3.14 11.61 19.24
C THR A 160 2.72 12.83 18.44
N PHE A 161 3.59 13.36 17.58
CA PHE A 161 3.26 14.46 16.68
C PHE A 161 2.09 14.11 15.77
N MET A 162 2.11 12.92 15.15
CA MET A 162 1.03 12.46 14.28
C MET A 162 -0.30 12.32 15.02
N ILE A 163 -0.29 11.78 16.24
CA ILE A 163 -1.48 11.67 17.09
C ILE A 163 -2.05 13.07 17.39
N GLN A 164 -1.19 14.05 17.71
CA GLN A 164 -1.64 15.43 17.93
C GLN A 164 -2.32 16.03 16.70
N GLN A 165 -1.82 15.77 15.48
CA GLN A 165 -2.48 16.25 14.25
C GLN A 165 -3.82 15.55 14.02
N VAL A 166 -3.93 14.25 14.30
CA VAL A 166 -5.21 13.53 14.24
C VAL A 166 -6.22 14.08 15.24
N ILE A 167 -5.79 14.41 16.47
CA ILE A 167 -6.65 15.04 17.48
C ILE A 167 -7.12 16.41 17.00
N LYS A 168 -6.23 17.24 16.45
CA LYS A 168 -6.59 18.55 15.89
C LYS A 168 -7.58 18.40 14.73
N PHE A 169 -7.37 17.44 13.84
CA PHE A 169 -8.30 17.13 12.75
C PHE A 169 -9.69 16.75 13.29
N ALA A 170 -9.76 15.86 14.29
CA ALA A 170 -11.03 15.45 14.88
C ALA A 170 -11.79 16.66 15.47
N LYS A 171 -11.08 17.58 16.13
CA LYS A 171 -11.67 18.82 16.67
C LYS A 171 -12.21 19.77 15.59
N GLU A 172 -11.79 19.64 14.34
CA GLU A 172 -12.31 20.44 13.22
C GLU A 172 -13.62 19.88 12.65
N ILE A 173 -14.00 18.63 12.99
CA ILE A 173 -15.22 18.01 12.49
C ILE A 173 -16.37 18.28 13.48
N PRO A 174 -17.46 18.97 13.07
CA PRO A 174 -18.54 19.35 13.98
C PRO A 174 -19.17 18.20 14.76
N VAL A 175 -19.27 17.02 14.16
CA VAL A 175 -19.85 15.82 14.79
C VAL A 175 -18.99 15.26 15.94
N PHE A 176 -17.70 15.59 15.98
CA PHE A 176 -16.75 15.11 16.98
C PHE A 176 -16.41 16.16 18.05
N ARG A 177 -17.05 17.34 18.01
CA ARG A 177 -16.90 18.38 19.04
C ARG A 177 -17.75 18.11 20.27
#